data_AF-A0A1Q9S2V8-F1
#
_entry.id   AF-A0A1Q9S2V8-F1
#
_cell.length_a   1.000
_cell.length_b   1.000
_cell.length_c   1.000
_cell.angle_alpha   90.00
_cell.angle_beta   90.00
_cell.angle_gamma   90.00
#
_symmetry.space_group_name_H-M   'P 1'
#
loop_
_entity.id
_entity.type
_entity.pdbx_description
1 polymer ?
#
loop_
_entity_poly.entity_id
_entity_poly.type
_entity_poly.pdbx_seq_one_letter_code
_entity_poly.pdbx_strand_id
1 'polypeptide(L)'
;MFSPLVGTPLTTSAKFAVVAKSPLTGLLTDALASSRFAIAGKLTGNDAIVVRGKAAQLSVLLVDGDGARLEPTPELAGLPAAEAEKAVRERFGRGWQTAAIGPAGERQVRYATVSHDGRHAGRGGLGAVLGAKNIKAVLVRSATRVDVADQTAVLAAAKDLRARSFGPATAKYRELGTLANLLAFNAVSTLPTRNFTAATFDGAPRLAAEELHELRGVARNSCASCSIGCEHIYSRKGGGQQRMEYENVFALGPLCGVSDPDDVFAASARCDELGLDTISAGGTIAWAMECVERGLIDAPWLQFGDGAALLRALDLIGARDGLGELLAQGSRRAAEVVGHGSIAYAPQVKGLELPGYEPRTLQAMALGLAVTPAGPTTTAPARTRRTCPGTTTGSAAARPRSPRRSARRTGRR
;
A
#
# COMPACT_ATOMS: atom_id res chain seq x y z
N MET A 1 -5.19 14.43 4.53
CA MET A 1 -6.52 14.79 3.99
C MET A 1 -7.50 13.68 4.28
N PHE A 2 -8.72 14.02 4.62
CA PHE A 2 -9.79 13.11 5.01
C PHE A 2 -10.94 13.20 4.01
N SER A 3 -11.52 12.06 3.63
CA SER A 3 -12.65 12.03 2.68
C SER A 3 -13.93 12.57 3.34
N PRO A 4 -14.85 13.17 2.57
CA PRO A 4 -16.17 13.57 3.08
C PRO A 4 -17.00 12.40 3.61
N LEU A 5 -16.69 11.17 3.18
CA LEU A 5 -17.39 9.96 3.66
C LEU A 5 -16.83 9.41 4.97
N VAL A 6 -15.67 9.89 5.43
CA VAL A 6 -15.10 9.47 6.72
C VAL A 6 -16.00 9.96 7.85
N GLY A 7 -16.24 9.11 8.85
CA GLY A 7 -17.15 9.42 9.97
C GLY A 7 -18.63 9.12 9.69
N THR A 8 -18.98 8.75 8.46
CA THR A 8 -20.31 8.22 8.12
C THR A 8 -20.41 6.72 8.45
N PRO A 9 -21.62 6.12 8.52
CA PRO A 9 -21.78 4.68 8.74
C PRO A 9 -21.44 3.81 7.51
N LEU A 10 -20.96 4.42 6.41
CA LEU A 10 -20.60 3.68 5.20
C LEU A 10 -19.39 2.77 5.48
N THR A 11 -19.50 1.50 5.08
CA THR A 11 -18.39 0.56 5.15
C THR A 11 -17.23 0.99 4.25
N THR A 12 -16.01 0.59 4.60
CA THR A 12 -14.74 0.83 3.86
C THR A 12 -14.33 2.30 3.70
N SER A 13 -14.99 3.21 4.41
CA SER A 13 -14.83 4.67 4.26
C SER A 13 -13.66 5.27 5.05
N ALA A 14 -13.16 4.61 6.10
CA ALA A 14 -12.15 5.15 7.01
C ALA A 14 -10.72 5.12 6.42
N LYS A 15 -10.49 5.92 5.38
CA LYS A 15 -9.21 6.10 4.69
C LYS A 15 -8.78 7.56 4.77
N PHE A 16 -7.47 7.80 4.84
CA PHE A 16 -6.88 9.13 4.75
C PHE A 16 -5.72 9.12 3.75
N ALA A 17 -5.53 10.25 3.09
CA ALA A 17 -4.42 10.46 2.17
C ALA A 17 -3.37 11.36 2.80
N VAL A 18 -2.11 10.94 2.71
CA VAL A 18 -0.94 11.81 2.90
C VAL A 18 -0.52 12.26 1.52
N VAL A 19 -0.26 13.57 1.34
CA VAL A 19 0.04 14.15 0.02
C VAL A 19 1.18 15.16 0.16
N ALA A 20 2.17 15.05 -0.73
CA ALA A 20 3.26 16.02 -0.86
C ALA A 20 3.95 15.88 -2.22
N LYS A 21 4.91 16.77 -2.50
CA LYS A 21 5.92 16.50 -3.53
C LYS A 21 6.81 15.36 -3.05
N SER A 22 6.85 14.27 -3.79
CA SER A 22 7.64 13.09 -3.46
C SER A 22 9.14 13.39 -3.54
N PRO A 23 9.94 13.05 -2.52
CA PRO A 23 11.39 13.08 -2.63
C PRO A 23 11.91 12.02 -3.62
N LEU A 24 11.18 10.91 -3.79
CA LEU A 24 11.54 9.83 -4.72
C LEU A 24 11.32 10.22 -6.18
N THR A 25 10.17 10.74 -6.55
CA THR A 25 9.88 11.02 -7.97
C THR A 25 10.11 12.48 -8.36
N GLY A 26 10.11 13.39 -7.39
CA GLY A 26 10.07 14.83 -7.63
C GLY A 26 8.69 15.35 -8.07
N LEU A 27 7.68 14.49 -8.13
CA LEU A 27 6.32 14.80 -8.59
C LEU A 27 5.34 14.89 -7.42
N LEU A 28 4.12 15.36 -7.69
CA LEU A 28 3.03 15.26 -6.72
C LEU A 28 2.69 13.78 -6.49
N THR A 29 2.60 13.37 -5.22
CA THR A 29 2.25 12.00 -4.85
C THR A 29 1.31 11.98 -3.65
N ASP A 30 0.36 11.06 -3.69
CA ASP A 30 -0.46 10.67 -2.58
C ASP A 30 -0.20 9.22 -2.17
N ALA A 31 -0.35 8.93 -0.88
CA ALA A 31 -0.39 7.58 -0.36
C ALA A 31 -1.51 7.43 0.67
N LEU A 32 -2.17 6.28 0.65
CA LEU A 32 -3.35 6.01 1.46
C LEU A 32 -3.02 5.12 2.65
N ALA A 33 -3.53 5.50 3.81
CA ALA A 33 -3.66 4.65 4.99
C ALA A 33 -5.11 4.69 5.49
N SER A 34 -5.40 3.96 6.56
CA SER A 34 -6.79 3.75 7.02
C SER A 34 -6.89 3.56 8.52
N SER A 35 -8.12 3.36 8.99
CA SER A 35 -8.50 3.03 10.35
C SER A 35 -8.75 4.29 11.19
N ARG A 36 -8.55 4.20 12.50
CA ARG A 36 -9.03 5.15 13.49
C ARG A 36 -8.45 6.56 13.32
N PHE A 37 -7.24 6.71 12.79
CA PHE A 37 -6.67 8.02 12.47
C PHE A 37 -7.50 8.80 11.45
N ALA A 38 -8.05 8.14 10.43
CA ALA A 38 -8.92 8.80 9.46
C ALA A 38 -10.15 9.39 10.15
N ILE A 39 -10.82 8.56 10.96
CA ILE A 39 -12.04 8.94 11.69
C ILE A 39 -11.72 10.07 12.66
N ALA A 40 -10.77 9.88 13.58
CA ALA A 40 -10.41 10.88 14.56
C ALA A 40 -9.92 12.19 13.92
N GLY A 41 -9.17 12.09 12.82
CA GLY A 41 -8.70 13.24 12.04
C GLY A 41 -9.84 14.06 11.44
N LYS A 42 -10.81 13.42 10.78
CA LYS A 42 -12.04 14.09 10.31
C LYS A 42 -12.82 14.70 11.47
N LEU A 43 -12.91 13.98 12.59
CA LEU A 43 -13.62 14.42 13.79
C LEU A 43 -12.87 15.48 14.60
N THR A 44 -11.68 15.94 14.19
CA THR A 44 -11.10 17.20 14.69
C THR A 44 -11.92 18.42 14.25
N GLY A 45 -12.80 18.27 13.25
CA GLY A 45 -13.53 19.36 12.61
C GLY A 45 -12.87 19.85 11.31
N ASN A 46 -11.78 19.21 10.87
CA ASN A 46 -11.01 19.61 9.69
C ASN A 46 -11.03 18.52 8.61
N ASP A 47 -11.07 18.94 7.34
CA ASP A 47 -10.94 18.04 6.18
C ASP A 47 -9.48 17.75 5.81
N ALA A 48 -8.57 18.64 6.21
CA ALA A 48 -7.15 18.50 5.95
C ALA A 48 -6.32 19.12 7.07
N ILE A 49 -5.12 18.56 7.26
CA ILE A 49 -4.07 19.12 8.11
C ILE A 49 -2.90 19.43 7.17
N VAL A 50 -2.47 20.69 7.13
CA VAL A 50 -1.41 21.16 6.22
C VAL A 50 -0.19 21.58 7.04
N VAL A 51 0.92 20.84 6.89
CA VAL A 51 2.16 21.08 7.64
C VAL A 51 3.17 21.85 6.79
N ARG A 52 3.37 23.13 7.12
CA ARG A 52 4.34 24.03 6.48
C ARG A 52 5.56 24.24 7.38
N GLY A 53 6.68 24.65 6.80
CA GLY A 53 7.94 24.84 7.53
C GLY A 53 8.53 23.53 8.07
N LYS A 54 9.35 23.66 9.11
CA LYS A 54 10.09 22.62 9.81
C LYS A 54 10.14 22.97 11.31
N ALA A 55 9.94 22.00 12.20
CA ALA A 55 10.09 22.19 13.64
C ALA A 55 11.58 22.32 14.02
N ALA A 56 11.88 23.12 15.05
CA ALA A 56 13.26 23.37 15.49
C ALA A 56 13.98 22.09 15.96
N GLN A 57 13.23 21.17 16.57
CA GLN A 57 13.69 19.86 17.04
C GLN A 57 12.64 18.79 16.73
N LEU A 58 12.99 17.52 16.93
CA LEU A 58 12.05 16.42 16.70
C LEU A 58 10.83 16.58 17.62
N SER A 59 9.66 16.66 17.00
CA SER A 59 8.40 16.96 17.69
C SER A 59 7.26 16.08 17.19
N VAL A 60 6.18 16.06 17.95
CA VAL A 60 4.86 15.60 17.49
C VAL A 60 3.94 16.79 17.24
N LEU A 61 3.04 16.66 16.26
CA LEU A 61 1.98 17.63 15.98
C LEU A 61 0.66 17.11 16.54
N LEU A 62 0.10 17.78 17.54
CA LEU A 62 -1.20 17.46 18.09
C LEU A 62 -2.27 18.33 17.44
N VAL A 63 -3.38 17.72 17.02
CA VAL A 63 -4.54 18.40 16.42
C VAL A 63 -5.83 17.88 17.03
N ASP A 64 -6.61 18.78 17.62
CA ASP A 64 -7.93 18.52 18.18
C ASP A 64 -8.85 19.72 18.00
N GLY A 65 -9.98 19.77 18.70
CA GLY A 65 -10.95 20.86 18.62
C GLY A 65 -10.43 22.22 19.08
N ASP A 66 -9.34 22.23 19.87
CA ASP A 66 -8.68 23.45 20.35
C ASP A 66 -7.64 23.99 19.35
N GLY A 67 -7.40 23.26 18.26
CA GLY A 67 -6.47 23.63 17.20
C GLY A 67 -5.22 22.76 17.15
N ALA A 68 -4.15 23.30 16.56
CA ALA A 68 -2.90 22.58 16.31
C ALA A 68 -1.76 23.11 17.20
N ARG A 69 -1.01 22.20 17.81
CA ARG A 69 0.15 22.51 18.67
C ARG A 69 1.31 21.56 18.41
N LEU A 70 2.53 22.07 18.50
CA LEU A 70 3.75 21.27 18.40
C LEU A 70 4.30 20.98 19.79
N GLU A 71 4.65 19.73 20.03
CA GLU A 71 5.27 19.32 21.29
C GLU A 71 6.61 18.64 21.01
N PRO A 72 7.73 19.14 21.57
CA PRO A 72 9.01 18.45 21.49
C PRO A 72 8.99 17.05 22.09
N THR A 73 9.59 16.10 21.37
CA THR A 73 9.65 14.69 21.75
C THR A 73 10.98 14.05 21.36
N PRO A 74 12.14 14.54 21.86
CA PRO A 74 13.44 13.95 21.55
C PRO A 74 13.54 12.47 21.97
N GLU A 75 12.77 12.05 22.98
CA GLU A 75 12.71 10.68 23.47
C GLU A 75 12.12 9.67 22.46
N LEU A 76 11.43 10.14 21.41
CA LEU A 76 10.87 9.27 20.38
C LEU A 76 11.83 9.01 19.20
N ALA A 77 13.00 9.65 19.21
CA ALA A 77 13.98 9.52 18.15
C ALA A 77 14.43 8.06 17.97
N GLY A 78 14.52 7.61 16.72
CA GLY A 78 14.97 6.26 16.38
C GLY A 78 14.00 5.13 16.75
N LEU A 79 12.86 5.41 17.38
CA LEU A 79 11.88 4.37 17.69
C LEU A 79 11.16 3.88 16.41
N PRO A 80 10.88 2.59 16.28
CA PRO A 80 9.91 2.08 15.32
C PRO A 80 8.56 2.80 15.44
N ALA A 81 7.81 2.93 14.34
CA ALA A 81 6.56 3.67 14.33
C ALA A 81 5.53 3.11 15.33
N ALA A 82 5.45 1.78 15.47
CA ALA A 82 4.57 1.11 16.42
C ALA A 82 4.94 1.39 17.89
N GLU A 83 6.25 1.46 18.19
CA GLU A 83 6.74 1.80 19.53
C GLU A 83 6.51 3.28 19.84
N ALA A 84 6.74 4.16 18.86
CA ALA A 84 6.42 5.58 18.98
C ALA A 84 4.92 5.79 19.22
N GLU A 85 4.04 5.06 18.52
CA GLU A 85 2.59 5.08 18.76
C GLU A 85 2.24 4.63 20.19
N LYS A 86 2.91 3.57 20.70
CA LYS A 86 2.72 3.11 22.08
C LYS A 86 3.16 4.18 23.10
N ALA A 87 4.36 4.73 22.95
CA ALA A 87 4.90 5.75 23.85
C ALA A 87 4.04 7.02 23.87
N VAL A 88 3.59 7.47 22.69
CA VAL A 88 2.65 8.58 22.54
C VAL A 88 1.32 8.30 23.24
N ARG A 89 0.77 7.09 23.08
CA ARG A 89 -0.48 6.69 23.72
C ARG A 89 -0.36 6.67 25.24
N GLU A 90 0.79 6.27 25.78
CA GLU A 90 1.08 6.29 27.22
C GLU A 90 1.21 7.73 27.75
N ARG A 91 1.88 8.61 27.01
CA ARG A 91 2.09 10.02 27.39
C ARG A 91 0.84 10.89 27.28
N PHE A 92 0.14 10.84 26.14
CA PHE A 92 -0.97 11.76 25.83
C PHE A 92 -2.35 11.15 26.06
N GLY A 93 -2.43 9.81 26.21
CA GLY A 93 -3.65 9.08 26.48
C GLY A 93 -4.30 8.43 25.25
N ARG A 94 -5.17 7.45 25.51
CA ARG A 94 -5.81 6.57 24.50
C ARG A 94 -6.76 7.27 23.53
N GLY A 95 -7.15 8.51 23.82
CA GLY A 95 -8.01 9.31 22.94
C GLY A 95 -7.31 9.82 21.68
N TRP A 96 -5.97 9.82 21.67
CA TRP A 96 -5.17 10.25 20.53
C TRP A 96 -4.92 9.10 19.57
N GLN A 97 -5.18 9.34 18.28
CA GLN A 97 -4.80 8.45 17.19
C GLN A 97 -3.54 8.99 16.52
N THR A 98 -2.58 8.12 16.25
CA THR A 98 -1.22 8.52 15.86
C THR A 98 -0.90 8.04 14.45
N ALA A 99 -0.40 8.94 13.61
CA ALA A 99 0.29 8.59 12.37
C ALA A 99 1.77 8.97 12.53
N ALA A 100 2.66 7.98 12.59
CA ALA A 100 4.07 8.14 12.93
C ALA A 100 5.01 7.68 11.81
N ILE A 101 6.23 8.21 11.80
CA ILE A 101 7.33 7.70 10.96
C ILE A 101 8.27 6.81 11.77
N GLY A 102 8.88 5.84 11.10
CA GLY A 102 9.99 5.06 11.66
C GLY A 102 11.36 5.72 11.44
N PRO A 103 12.45 5.03 11.82
CA PRO A 103 13.82 5.51 11.65
C PRO A 103 14.17 5.90 10.20
N ALA A 104 13.65 5.18 9.21
CA ALA A 104 13.88 5.50 7.80
C ALA A 104 13.29 6.86 7.41
N GLY A 105 12.16 7.26 8.03
CA GLY A 105 11.57 8.57 7.83
C GLY A 105 12.44 9.68 8.44
N GLU A 106 12.92 9.49 9.66
CA GLU A 106 13.83 10.43 10.33
C GLU A 106 15.12 10.63 9.54
N ARG A 107 15.69 9.54 9.01
CA ARG A 107 16.85 9.55 8.12
C ARG A 107 16.51 9.89 6.67
N GLN A 108 15.26 10.25 6.36
CA GLN A 108 14.81 10.69 5.04
C GLN A 108 15.08 9.70 3.89
N VAL A 109 15.03 8.38 4.13
CA VAL A 109 15.05 7.39 3.04
C VAL A 109 13.94 7.70 2.04
N ARG A 110 14.23 7.75 0.74
CA ARG A 110 13.32 8.35 -0.24
C ARG A 110 11.99 7.62 -0.42
N TYR A 111 11.88 6.39 0.07
CA TYR A 111 10.67 5.58 0.09
C TYR A 111 10.26 5.22 1.53
N ALA A 112 10.54 6.11 2.48
CA ALA A 112 10.03 6.00 3.84
C ALA A 112 8.52 6.29 3.92
N THR A 113 7.87 5.61 4.84
CA THR A 113 6.40 5.54 4.99
C THR A 113 5.91 6.35 6.18
N VAL A 114 4.59 6.58 6.23
CA VAL A 114 3.88 7.01 7.45
C VAL A 114 2.96 5.88 7.89
N SER A 115 3.07 5.44 9.14
CA SER A 115 2.32 4.31 9.70
C SER A 115 1.27 4.75 10.73
N HIS A 116 0.12 4.09 10.74
CA HIS A 116 -0.88 4.20 11.79
C HIS A 116 -1.49 2.82 12.05
N ASP A 117 -1.44 2.32 13.30
CA ASP A 117 -2.01 1.02 13.68
C ASP A 117 -1.49 -0.08 12.73
N GLY A 118 -0.18 -0.06 12.51
CA GLY A 118 0.56 -0.93 11.59
C GLY A 118 0.24 -0.74 10.11
N ARG A 119 -0.61 0.21 9.68
CA ARG A 119 -1.00 0.44 8.27
C ARG A 119 -0.24 1.61 7.68
N HIS A 120 0.30 1.44 6.48
CA HIS A 120 1.25 2.38 5.91
C HIS A 120 0.65 3.18 4.75
N ALA A 121 0.76 4.50 4.82
CA ALA A 121 0.79 5.36 3.64
C ALA A 121 2.17 5.16 3.02
N GLY A 122 2.28 4.09 2.21
CA GLY A 122 3.56 3.46 1.93
C GLY A 122 4.42 4.16 0.88
N ARG A 123 3.82 4.62 -0.22
CA ARG A 123 4.60 4.90 -1.43
C ARG A 123 4.98 6.36 -1.60
N GLY A 124 6.08 6.59 -2.31
CA GLY A 124 6.50 7.93 -2.72
C GLY A 124 7.21 8.76 -1.64
N GLY A 125 7.60 8.18 -0.51
CA GLY A 125 8.53 8.84 0.42
C GLY A 125 7.92 9.87 1.36
N LEU A 126 6.63 9.77 1.66
CA LEU A 126 5.95 10.76 2.49
C LEU A 126 6.39 10.73 3.96
N GLY A 127 6.96 9.61 4.42
CA GLY A 127 7.65 9.52 5.71
C GLY A 127 8.91 10.40 5.77
N ALA A 128 9.69 10.43 4.69
CA ALA A 128 10.86 11.31 4.60
C ALA A 128 10.48 12.79 4.56
N VAL A 129 9.31 13.13 4.00
CA VAL A 129 8.79 14.50 4.04
C VAL A 129 8.48 14.94 5.48
N LEU A 130 7.87 14.08 6.31
CA LEU A 130 7.64 14.38 7.73
C LEU A 130 8.96 14.45 8.51
N GLY A 131 9.89 13.53 8.25
CA GLY A 131 11.22 13.55 8.86
C GLY A 131 12.01 14.82 8.53
N ALA A 132 11.96 15.30 7.29
CA ALA A 132 12.56 16.57 6.88
C ALA A 132 11.99 17.79 7.61
N LYS A 133 10.76 17.67 8.12
CA LYS A 133 10.08 18.69 8.92
C LYS A 133 10.33 18.53 10.42
N ASN A 134 11.17 17.59 10.84
CA ASN A 134 11.36 17.20 12.24
C ASN A 134 10.04 16.80 12.94
N ILE A 135 9.11 16.19 12.21
CA ILE A 135 7.85 15.70 12.77
C ILE A 135 7.90 14.17 12.87
N LYS A 136 7.97 13.65 14.11
CA LYS A 136 7.94 12.21 14.39
C LYS A 136 6.56 11.61 14.16
N ALA A 137 5.52 12.33 14.58
CA ALA A 137 4.14 11.88 14.44
C ALA A 137 3.15 13.04 14.37
N VAL A 138 2.02 12.79 13.73
CA VAL A 138 0.81 13.61 13.83
C VAL A 138 -0.18 12.85 14.69
N LEU A 139 -0.72 13.51 15.70
CA LEU A 139 -1.69 12.98 16.64
C LEU A 139 -2.99 13.73 16.45
N VAL A 140 -4.10 13.00 16.33
CA VAL A 140 -5.43 13.58 16.18
C VAL A 140 -6.36 13.06 17.26
N ARG A 141 -7.23 13.93 17.78
CA ARG A 141 -8.27 13.56 18.75
C ARG A 141 -9.61 14.14 18.30
N SER A 142 -10.63 13.28 18.31
CA SER A 142 -11.99 13.65 17.97
C SER A 142 -12.53 14.72 18.91
N ALA A 143 -13.19 15.73 18.35
CA ALA A 143 -13.83 16.84 19.07
C ALA A 143 -15.29 17.06 18.62
N THR A 144 -15.66 16.65 17.40
CA THR A 144 -17.00 16.83 16.85
C THR A 144 -17.55 15.54 16.23
N ARG A 145 -18.73 15.62 15.61
CA ARG A 145 -19.37 14.58 14.79
C ARG A 145 -19.47 15.05 13.34
N VAL A 146 -19.62 14.11 12.42
CA VAL A 146 -19.90 14.44 11.01
C VAL A 146 -21.41 14.53 10.82
N ASP A 147 -21.85 15.67 10.29
CA ASP A 147 -23.22 15.84 9.80
C ASP A 147 -23.31 15.43 8.32
N VAL A 148 -24.46 14.88 7.96
CA VAL A 148 -24.79 14.50 6.57
C VAL A 148 -26.09 15.16 6.15
N ALA A 149 -26.18 15.56 4.89
CA ALA A 149 -27.34 16.28 4.37
C ALA A 149 -28.64 15.45 4.40
N ASP A 150 -28.54 14.14 4.15
CA ASP A 150 -29.66 13.21 4.19
C ASP A 150 -29.27 11.93 4.93
N GLN A 151 -29.65 11.86 6.21
CA GLN A 151 -29.35 10.70 7.05
C GLN A 151 -30.03 9.42 6.56
N THR A 152 -31.26 9.51 6.06
CA THR A 152 -32.03 8.36 5.59
C THR A 152 -31.38 7.73 4.36
N ALA A 153 -30.98 8.56 3.39
CA ALA A 153 -30.29 8.08 2.19
C ALA A 153 -28.91 7.46 2.53
N VAL A 154 -28.14 8.08 3.42
CA VAL A 154 -26.82 7.54 3.83
C VAL A 154 -26.97 6.19 4.53
N LEU A 155 -27.97 6.03 5.41
CA LEU A 155 -28.23 4.76 6.09
C LEU A 155 -28.69 3.67 5.12
N ALA A 156 -29.55 4.00 4.15
CA ALA A 156 -29.96 3.07 3.09
C ALA A 156 -28.75 2.61 2.26
N ALA A 157 -27.88 3.54 1.84
CA ALA A 157 -26.64 3.23 1.13
C ALA A 157 -25.67 2.38 1.97
N ALA A 158 -25.54 2.68 3.27
CA ALA A 158 -24.71 1.89 4.18
C ALA A 158 -25.20 0.44 4.27
N LYS A 159 -26.52 0.22 4.35
CA LYS A 159 -27.12 -1.11 4.37
C LYS A 159 -26.86 -1.87 3.07
N ASP A 160 -27.05 -1.24 1.91
CA ASP A 160 -26.76 -1.83 0.60
C ASP A 160 -25.28 -2.21 0.46
N LEU A 161 -24.38 -1.27 0.73
CA LEU A 161 -22.94 -1.50 0.62
C LEU A 161 -22.47 -2.60 1.57
N ARG A 162 -23.02 -2.66 2.79
CA ARG A 162 -22.72 -3.74 3.74
C ARG A 162 -23.18 -5.08 3.17
N ALA A 163 -24.40 -5.19 2.65
CA ALA A 163 -24.88 -6.44 2.05
C ALA A 163 -23.99 -6.90 0.89
N ARG A 164 -23.63 -5.98 -0.02
CA ARG A 164 -22.72 -6.26 -1.14
C ARG A 164 -21.30 -6.62 -0.70
N SER A 165 -20.80 -6.03 0.37
CA SER A 165 -19.46 -6.28 0.89
C SER A 165 -19.26 -7.71 1.42
N PHE A 166 -20.36 -8.41 1.74
CA PHE A 166 -20.35 -9.84 2.09
C PHE A 166 -20.57 -10.75 0.87
N GLY A 167 -20.77 -10.18 -0.32
CA GLY A 167 -20.98 -10.92 -1.55
C GLY A 167 -19.72 -11.64 -2.07
N PRO A 168 -19.85 -12.36 -3.20
CA PRO A 168 -18.78 -13.18 -3.78
C PRO A 168 -17.59 -12.37 -4.28
N ALA A 169 -17.82 -11.14 -4.74
CA ALA A 169 -16.76 -10.26 -5.28
C ALA A 169 -15.65 -9.92 -4.26
N THR A 170 -15.96 -10.02 -2.97
CA THR A 170 -15.05 -9.71 -1.88
C THR A 170 -14.67 -10.93 -1.05
N ALA A 171 -15.22 -12.13 -1.36
CA ALA A 171 -15.02 -13.36 -0.59
C ALA A 171 -13.54 -13.74 -0.47
N LYS A 172 -12.80 -13.72 -1.58
CA LYS A 172 -11.36 -14.04 -1.59
C LYS A 172 -10.56 -13.23 -0.58
N TYR A 173 -10.89 -11.95 -0.42
CA TYR A 173 -10.19 -11.06 0.51
C TYR A 173 -10.48 -11.42 1.97
N ARG A 174 -11.67 -11.94 2.27
CA ARG A 174 -12.06 -12.34 3.64
C ARG A 174 -11.49 -13.69 4.05
N GLU A 175 -11.28 -14.54 3.06
CA GLU A 175 -10.85 -15.94 3.25
C GLU A 175 -9.34 -16.07 3.28
N LEU A 176 -8.63 -15.43 2.34
CA LEU A 176 -7.20 -15.59 2.12
C LEU A 176 -6.44 -14.24 2.01
N GLY A 177 -7.13 -13.13 2.24
CA GLY A 177 -6.54 -11.80 2.12
C GLY A 177 -6.16 -11.46 0.68
N THR A 178 -5.21 -10.53 0.52
CA THR A 178 -4.68 -10.21 -0.82
C THR A 178 -3.70 -11.26 -1.32
N LEU A 179 -3.11 -12.08 -0.44
CA LEU A 179 -2.17 -13.15 -0.79
C LEU A 179 -2.81 -14.21 -1.70
N ALA A 180 -4.14 -14.33 -1.71
CA ALA A 180 -4.91 -15.11 -2.69
C ALA A 180 -4.52 -14.82 -4.16
N ASN A 181 -3.93 -13.66 -4.44
CA ASN A 181 -3.51 -13.31 -5.79
C ASN A 181 -2.16 -13.94 -6.19
N LEU A 182 -1.33 -14.41 -5.25
CA LEU A 182 0.04 -14.85 -5.54
C LEU A 182 0.08 -16.01 -6.54
N LEU A 183 -0.60 -17.12 -6.23
CA LEU A 183 -0.67 -18.28 -7.12
C LEU A 183 -1.47 -18.00 -8.38
N ALA A 184 -2.54 -17.20 -8.27
CA ALA A 184 -3.32 -16.79 -9.43
C ALA A 184 -2.45 -16.03 -10.44
N PHE A 185 -1.60 -15.12 -9.97
CA PHE A 185 -0.69 -14.36 -10.82
C PHE A 185 0.46 -15.20 -11.34
N ASN A 186 0.99 -16.13 -10.53
CA ASN A 186 2.00 -17.08 -10.98
C ASN A 186 1.48 -17.97 -12.13
N ALA A 187 0.27 -18.53 -11.98
CA ALA A 187 -0.34 -19.43 -12.96
C ALA A 187 -0.59 -18.78 -14.34
N VAL A 188 -0.81 -17.46 -14.37
CA VAL A 188 -1.03 -16.71 -15.62
C VAL A 188 0.21 -15.94 -16.08
N SER A 189 1.40 -16.27 -15.56
CA SER A 189 2.67 -15.63 -15.91
C SER A 189 2.65 -14.10 -15.72
N THR A 190 2.18 -13.68 -14.54
CA THR A 190 2.07 -12.27 -14.15
C THR A 190 2.77 -11.93 -12.84
N LEU A 191 3.58 -12.85 -12.30
CA LEU A 191 4.32 -12.69 -11.04
C LEU A 191 5.79 -12.33 -11.33
N PRO A 192 6.21 -11.06 -11.23
CA PRO A 192 7.57 -10.69 -11.56
C PRO A 192 8.56 -11.33 -10.59
N THR A 193 9.65 -11.85 -11.13
CA THR A 193 10.60 -12.68 -10.40
C THR A 193 12.03 -12.25 -10.75
N ARG A 194 12.90 -12.17 -9.74
CA ARG A 194 14.32 -11.77 -9.85
C ARG A 194 14.49 -10.50 -10.70
N ASN A 195 14.05 -9.36 -10.17
CA ASN A 195 14.07 -8.06 -10.85
C ASN A 195 13.39 -8.05 -12.24
N PHE A 196 12.21 -8.69 -12.38
CA PHE A 196 11.46 -8.78 -13.64
C PHE A 196 12.19 -9.54 -14.77
N THR A 197 13.22 -10.33 -14.47
CA THR A 197 13.86 -11.20 -15.47
C THR A 197 12.96 -12.38 -15.87
N ALA A 198 12.08 -12.83 -14.97
CA ALA A 198 11.06 -13.84 -15.21
C ALA A 198 9.67 -13.38 -14.72
N ALA A 199 8.63 -14.08 -15.18
CA ALA A 199 7.21 -13.79 -14.89
C ALA A 199 6.50 -14.89 -14.06
N THR A 200 7.27 -15.87 -13.60
CA THR A 200 6.84 -16.98 -12.74
C THR A 200 7.92 -17.30 -11.72
N PHE A 201 7.53 -17.85 -10.58
CA PHE A 201 8.42 -18.26 -9.51
C PHE A 201 8.08 -19.67 -9.02
N ASP A 202 9.04 -20.59 -9.12
CA ASP A 202 8.86 -21.99 -8.70
C ASP A 202 8.61 -22.10 -7.19
N GLY A 203 9.18 -21.18 -6.41
CA GLY A 203 8.98 -21.10 -4.96
C GLY A 203 7.65 -20.47 -4.52
N ALA A 204 6.79 -20.03 -5.45
CA ALA A 204 5.53 -19.36 -5.11
C ALA A 204 4.56 -20.18 -4.24
N PRO A 205 4.41 -21.52 -4.41
CA PRO A 205 3.57 -22.34 -3.53
C PRO A 205 3.90 -22.18 -2.05
N ARG A 206 5.19 -22.18 -1.69
CA ARG A 206 5.67 -22.03 -0.29
C ARG A 206 5.27 -20.70 0.37
N LEU A 207 4.92 -19.71 -0.44
CA LEU A 207 4.56 -18.36 -0.01
C LEU A 207 3.05 -18.08 -0.14
N ALA A 208 2.27 -19.06 -0.61
CA ALA A 208 0.85 -18.91 -0.89
C ALA A 208 0.01 -18.85 0.40
N ALA A 209 -1.12 -18.15 0.36
CA ALA A 209 -2.01 -18.02 1.52
C ALA A 209 -2.52 -19.37 2.00
N GLU A 210 -2.80 -20.26 1.04
CA GLU A 210 -3.32 -21.61 1.24
C GLU A 210 -2.36 -22.44 2.12
N GLU A 211 -1.07 -22.47 1.77
CA GLU A 211 -0.05 -23.19 2.53
C GLU A 211 0.24 -22.49 3.88
N LEU A 212 0.30 -21.15 3.88
CA LEU A 212 0.59 -20.39 5.10
C LEU A 212 -0.52 -20.46 6.16
N HIS A 213 -1.79 -20.62 5.75
CA HIS A 213 -2.92 -20.79 6.68
C HIS A 213 -2.88 -22.13 7.41
N GLU A 214 -2.29 -23.16 6.81
CA GLU A 214 -2.11 -24.46 7.43
C GLU A 214 -0.91 -24.47 8.38
N LEU A 215 0.15 -23.75 8.02
CA LEU A 215 1.42 -23.76 8.76
C LEU A 215 1.48 -22.77 9.93
N ARG A 216 0.58 -21.78 9.97
CA ARG A 216 0.67 -20.66 10.94
C ARG A 216 -0.69 -20.30 11.53
N GLY A 217 -0.66 -19.78 12.75
CA GLY A 217 -1.82 -19.10 13.31
C GLY A 217 -2.12 -17.82 12.53
N VAL A 218 -3.38 -17.62 12.14
CA VAL A 218 -3.81 -16.44 11.38
C VAL A 218 -4.95 -15.74 12.08
N ALA A 219 -4.72 -14.50 12.47
CA ALA A 219 -5.74 -13.58 12.93
C ALA A 219 -6.26 -12.76 11.76
N ARG A 220 -7.58 -12.62 11.66
CA ARG A 220 -8.24 -11.74 10.70
C ARG A 220 -8.67 -10.47 11.38
N ASN A 221 -8.42 -9.33 10.75
CA ASN A 221 -8.78 -8.02 11.28
C ASN A 221 -9.41 -7.15 10.18
N SER A 222 -9.91 -5.99 10.56
CA SER A 222 -10.42 -5.00 9.63
C SER A 222 -9.98 -3.59 10.00
N CYS A 223 -9.91 -2.72 8.99
CA CYS A 223 -9.86 -1.29 9.24
C CYS A 223 -11.11 -0.84 10.02
N ALA A 224 -11.01 0.24 10.78
CA ALA A 224 -12.19 0.87 11.38
C ALA A 224 -13.31 1.08 10.34
N SER A 225 -14.55 0.78 10.72
CA SER A 225 -15.74 0.88 9.85
C SER A 225 -15.64 0.07 8.55
N CYS A 226 -14.94 -1.07 8.54
CA CYS A 226 -14.87 -1.97 7.38
C CYS A 226 -15.49 -3.34 7.69
N SER A 227 -16.45 -3.75 6.86
CA SER A 227 -17.13 -5.05 6.95
C SER A 227 -16.45 -6.17 6.16
N ILE A 228 -15.46 -5.85 5.31
CA ILE A 228 -14.77 -6.86 4.50
C ILE A 228 -13.80 -7.66 5.38
N GLY A 229 -12.90 -6.99 6.11
CA GLY A 229 -11.89 -7.67 6.91
C GLY A 229 -10.85 -8.41 6.07
N CYS A 230 -10.16 -7.68 5.19
CA CYS A 230 -9.14 -8.27 4.30
C CYS A 230 -7.77 -8.51 4.97
N GLU A 231 -7.58 -7.98 6.17
CA GLU A 231 -6.29 -7.98 6.85
C GLU A 231 -6.03 -9.34 7.51
N HIS A 232 -4.94 -9.97 7.09
CA HIS A 232 -4.48 -11.26 7.60
C HIS A 232 -3.15 -11.06 8.30
N ILE A 233 -3.14 -11.41 9.59
CA ILE A 233 -2.02 -11.22 10.50
C ILE A 233 -1.56 -12.61 10.92
N TYR A 234 -0.36 -12.98 10.48
CA TYR A 234 0.19 -14.31 10.63
C TYR A 234 1.16 -14.37 11.80
N SER A 235 1.14 -15.47 12.55
CA SER A 235 2.15 -15.76 13.57
C SER A 235 3.51 -16.04 12.92
N ARG A 236 4.57 -15.43 13.47
CA ARG A 236 5.95 -15.65 13.02
C ARG A 236 6.60 -16.79 13.81
N LYS A 237 7.51 -17.54 13.16
CA LYS A 237 8.44 -18.41 13.90
C LYS A 237 9.39 -17.51 14.71
N GLY A 238 9.67 -17.90 15.94
CA GLY A 238 10.42 -17.07 16.89
C GLY A 238 9.57 -16.03 17.65
N GLY A 239 8.25 -15.99 17.41
CA GLY A 239 7.31 -15.14 18.14
C GLY A 239 6.94 -13.85 17.42
N GLY A 240 5.87 -13.21 17.89
CA GLY A 240 5.27 -12.05 17.26
C GLY A 240 4.34 -12.38 16.10
N GLN A 241 3.80 -11.33 15.51
CA GLN A 241 2.79 -11.39 14.45
C GLN A 241 3.17 -10.42 13.33
N GLN A 242 2.78 -10.75 12.11
CA GLN A 242 2.99 -9.86 10.97
C GLN A 242 1.81 -9.83 10.01
N ARG A 243 1.35 -8.63 9.66
CA ARG A 243 0.40 -8.44 8.58
C ARG A 243 1.11 -8.65 7.26
N MET A 244 0.55 -9.51 6.42
CA MET A 244 1.05 -9.73 5.07
C MET A 244 -0.01 -9.29 4.06
N GLU A 245 0.45 -8.56 3.05
CA GLU A 245 -0.30 -8.31 1.82
C GLU A 245 0.48 -8.90 0.63
N TYR A 246 -0.22 -9.07 -0.50
CA TYR A 246 0.39 -9.60 -1.73
C TYR A 246 1.67 -8.87 -2.11
N GLU A 247 1.66 -7.53 -2.07
CA GLU A 247 2.81 -6.72 -2.47
C GLU A 247 4.02 -6.90 -1.54
N ASN A 248 3.80 -7.18 -0.24
CA ASN A 248 4.89 -7.52 0.69
C ASN A 248 5.57 -8.82 0.25
N VAL A 249 4.76 -9.86 0.02
CA VAL A 249 5.25 -11.19 -0.39
C VAL A 249 5.94 -11.12 -1.74
N PHE A 250 5.34 -10.47 -2.73
CA PHE A 250 5.92 -10.27 -4.04
C PHE A 250 7.29 -9.59 -3.97
N ALA A 251 7.36 -8.41 -3.34
CA ALA A 251 8.54 -7.56 -3.42
C ALA A 251 9.73 -8.11 -2.62
N LEU A 252 9.46 -8.78 -1.51
CA LEU A 252 10.48 -9.33 -0.61
C LEU A 252 10.72 -10.84 -0.82
N GLY A 253 9.90 -11.50 -1.64
CA GLY A 253 10.02 -12.91 -2.00
C GLY A 253 10.44 -13.07 -3.46
N PRO A 254 9.51 -13.37 -4.39
CA PRO A 254 9.80 -13.63 -5.81
C PRO A 254 10.69 -12.57 -6.48
N LEU A 255 10.45 -11.29 -6.23
CA LEU A 255 11.23 -10.20 -6.85
C LEU A 255 12.72 -10.25 -6.45
N CYS A 256 13.01 -10.68 -5.22
CA CYS A 256 14.35 -10.90 -4.68
C CYS A 256 14.81 -12.37 -4.78
N GLY A 257 14.01 -13.24 -5.42
CA GLY A 257 14.28 -14.68 -5.54
C GLY A 257 14.14 -15.49 -4.25
N VAL A 258 13.64 -14.90 -3.15
CA VAL A 258 13.53 -15.55 -1.84
C VAL A 258 12.23 -16.37 -1.79
N SER A 259 12.34 -17.63 -1.37
CA SER A 259 11.20 -18.57 -1.28
C SER A 259 10.88 -19.04 0.14
N ASP A 260 11.72 -18.71 1.12
CA ASP A 260 11.46 -19.08 2.50
C ASP A 260 10.46 -18.09 3.14
N PRO A 261 9.30 -18.56 3.64
CA PRO A 261 8.31 -17.68 4.23
C PRO A 261 8.79 -17.01 5.53
N ASP A 262 9.69 -17.63 6.31
CA ASP A 262 10.21 -17.00 7.53
C ASP A 262 11.10 -15.80 7.19
N ASP A 263 11.92 -15.90 6.14
CA ASP A 263 12.74 -14.79 5.64
C ASP A 263 11.88 -13.64 5.10
N VAL A 264 10.87 -13.96 4.29
CA VAL A 264 9.93 -12.95 3.73
C VAL A 264 9.18 -12.22 4.84
N PHE A 265 8.74 -12.94 5.88
CA PHE A 265 8.03 -12.36 7.01
C PHE A 265 8.96 -11.50 7.88
N ALA A 266 10.20 -11.96 8.10
CA ALA A 266 11.21 -11.19 8.80
C ALA A 266 11.53 -9.89 8.04
N ALA A 267 11.69 -9.96 6.71
CA ALA A 267 11.93 -8.80 5.86
C ALA A 267 10.75 -7.82 5.90
N SER A 268 9.50 -8.31 5.84
CA SER A 268 8.33 -7.44 5.96
C SER A 268 8.27 -6.76 7.33
N ALA A 269 8.52 -7.52 8.42
CA ALA A 269 8.53 -6.95 9.77
C ALA A 269 9.62 -5.89 9.91
N ARG A 270 10.77 -6.13 9.29
CA ARG A 270 11.86 -5.17 9.30
C ARG A 270 11.52 -3.89 8.54
N CYS A 271 10.81 -4.00 7.42
CA CYS A 271 10.27 -2.83 6.71
C CYS A 271 9.31 -2.04 7.59
N ASP A 272 8.41 -2.68 8.35
CA ASP A 272 7.49 -1.97 9.24
C ASP A 272 8.22 -1.28 10.41
N GLU A 273 9.21 -1.96 11.02
CA GLU A 273 10.04 -1.40 12.10
C GLU A 273 10.80 -0.16 11.64
N LEU A 274 11.46 -0.24 10.48
CA LEU A 274 12.22 0.86 9.89
C LEU A 274 11.30 1.95 9.32
N GLY A 275 10.10 1.58 8.87
CA GLY A 275 9.16 2.43 8.15
C GLY A 275 9.50 2.58 6.66
N LEU A 276 9.77 1.48 5.97
CA LEU A 276 10.11 1.40 4.53
C LEU A 276 8.94 0.88 3.68
N ASP A 277 8.78 1.42 2.47
CA ASP A 277 7.89 0.86 1.44
C ASP A 277 8.45 -0.48 0.96
N THR A 278 7.74 -1.58 1.20
CA THR A 278 8.19 -2.92 0.81
C THR A 278 8.41 -3.05 -0.69
N ILE A 279 7.57 -2.40 -1.51
CA ILE A 279 7.67 -2.48 -2.98
C ILE A 279 8.95 -1.81 -3.44
N SER A 280 9.19 -0.57 -2.98
CA SER A 280 10.36 0.21 -3.39
C SER A 280 11.65 -0.33 -2.79
N ALA A 281 11.62 -0.84 -1.56
CA ALA A 281 12.75 -1.52 -0.94
C ALA A 281 13.10 -2.81 -1.70
N GLY A 282 12.13 -3.69 -1.94
CA GLY A 282 12.32 -4.92 -2.70
C GLY A 282 12.80 -4.67 -4.13
N GLY A 283 12.18 -3.73 -4.85
CA GLY A 283 12.61 -3.35 -6.21
C GLY A 283 14.02 -2.76 -6.27
N THR A 284 14.38 -1.93 -5.30
CA THR A 284 15.74 -1.37 -5.23
C THR A 284 16.78 -2.43 -4.88
N ILE A 285 16.46 -3.35 -3.97
CA ILE A 285 17.35 -4.46 -3.60
C ILE A 285 17.50 -5.46 -4.74
N ALA A 286 16.41 -5.82 -5.42
CA ALA A 286 16.45 -6.71 -6.58
C ALA A 286 17.29 -6.15 -7.73
N TRP A 287 17.16 -4.84 -8.00
CA TRP A 287 18.05 -4.16 -8.95
C TRP A 287 19.53 -4.24 -8.52
N ALA A 288 19.82 -4.06 -7.23
CA ALA A 288 21.17 -4.15 -6.70
C ALA A 288 21.74 -5.57 -6.78
N MET A 289 20.93 -6.60 -6.49
CA MET A 289 21.30 -8.02 -6.67
C MET A 289 21.68 -8.30 -8.14
N GLU A 290 20.90 -7.78 -9.10
CA GLU A 290 21.24 -7.92 -10.52
C GLU A 290 22.53 -7.15 -10.88
N CYS A 291 22.76 -5.98 -10.30
CA CYS A 291 24.03 -5.26 -10.48
C CYS A 291 25.23 -6.04 -9.94
N VAL A 292 25.07 -6.75 -8.82
CA VAL A 292 26.12 -7.63 -8.27
C VAL A 292 26.39 -8.81 -9.20
N GLU A 293 25.36 -9.48 -9.71
CA GLU A 293 25.51 -10.58 -10.70
C GLU A 293 26.21 -10.10 -11.99
N ARG A 294 26.01 -8.83 -12.36
CA ARG A 294 26.64 -8.18 -13.51
C ARG A 294 28.02 -7.57 -13.21
N GLY A 295 28.51 -7.65 -11.97
CA GLY A 295 29.82 -7.12 -11.55
C GLY A 295 29.90 -5.59 -11.47
N LEU A 296 28.78 -4.90 -11.28
CA LEU A 296 28.70 -3.43 -11.25
C LEU A 296 28.66 -2.85 -9.83
N ILE A 297 28.27 -3.66 -8.85
CA ILE A 297 28.34 -3.31 -7.42
C ILE A 297 29.22 -4.37 -6.75
N ASP A 298 30.24 -3.92 -6.03
CA ASP A 298 31.09 -4.79 -5.22
C ASP A 298 30.43 -5.11 -3.87
N ALA A 299 29.46 -6.02 -3.91
CA ALA A 299 28.76 -6.53 -2.74
C ALA A 299 28.43 -8.02 -2.96
N PRO A 300 29.42 -8.92 -3.02
CA PRO A 300 29.23 -10.33 -3.40
C PRO A 300 28.28 -11.11 -2.48
N TRP A 301 28.01 -10.58 -1.28
CA TRP A 301 27.04 -11.11 -0.33
C TRP A 301 25.58 -10.83 -0.73
N LEU A 302 25.30 -9.88 -1.62
CA LEU A 302 23.94 -9.48 -2.00
C LEU A 302 23.45 -10.28 -3.21
N GLN A 303 23.07 -11.53 -2.96
CA GLN A 303 22.67 -12.50 -3.98
C GLN A 303 21.16 -12.73 -3.98
N PHE A 304 20.58 -12.95 -5.16
CA PHE A 304 19.18 -13.37 -5.26
C PHE A 304 18.95 -14.70 -4.55
N GLY A 305 17.82 -14.82 -3.85
CA GLY A 305 17.45 -16.02 -3.10
C GLY A 305 18.05 -16.13 -1.71
N ASP A 306 18.93 -15.20 -1.32
CA ASP A 306 19.47 -15.14 0.04
C ASP A 306 18.63 -14.19 0.92
N GLY A 307 17.81 -14.79 1.80
CA GLY A 307 16.98 -14.05 2.75
C GLY A 307 17.78 -13.27 3.81
N ALA A 308 18.95 -13.77 4.21
CA ALA A 308 19.83 -13.06 5.14
C ALA A 308 20.46 -11.83 4.48
N ALA A 309 20.84 -11.94 3.21
CA ALA A 309 21.29 -10.81 2.41
C ALA A 309 20.19 -9.74 2.25
N LEU A 310 18.94 -10.16 1.99
CA LEU A 310 17.80 -9.25 1.92
C LEU A 310 17.62 -8.47 3.23
N LEU A 311 17.62 -9.15 4.38
CA LEU A 311 17.51 -8.52 5.70
C LEU A 311 18.65 -7.53 5.97
N ARG A 312 19.89 -7.94 5.69
CA ARG A 312 21.07 -7.07 5.83
C ARG A 312 20.95 -5.83 4.96
N ALA A 313 20.46 -5.94 3.72
CA ALA A 313 20.28 -4.80 2.84
C ALA A 313 19.24 -3.82 3.38
N LEU A 314 18.12 -4.32 3.93
CA LEU A 314 17.11 -3.48 4.58
C LEU A 314 17.68 -2.72 5.78
N ASP A 315 18.50 -3.38 6.60
CA ASP A 315 19.20 -2.75 7.72
C ASP A 315 20.12 -1.61 7.28
N LEU A 316 20.94 -1.86 6.25
CA LEU A 316 21.84 -0.83 5.70
C LEU A 316 21.04 0.35 5.14
N ILE A 317 19.95 0.10 4.41
CA ILE A 317 19.05 1.16 3.89
C ILE A 317 18.46 1.98 5.03
N GLY A 318 17.92 1.32 6.06
CA GLY A 318 17.29 1.99 7.20
C GLY A 318 18.27 2.76 8.07
N ALA A 319 19.52 2.30 8.15
CA ALA A 319 20.63 2.98 8.83
C ALA A 319 21.26 4.08 7.97
N ARG A 320 21.09 4.02 6.65
CA ARG A 320 21.85 4.79 5.67
C ARG A 320 23.36 4.60 5.88
N ASP A 321 23.79 3.35 5.82
CA ASP A 321 25.21 2.99 6.03
C ASP A 321 25.76 2.20 4.83
N GLY A 322 26.98 2.56 4.41
CA GLY A 322 27.67 1.98 3.26
C GLY A 322 26.79 1.94 1.99
N LEU A 323 26.56 0.74 1.46
CA LEU A 323 25.68 0.52 0.30
C LEU A 323 24.25 1.04 0.55
N GLY A 324 23.81 1.07 1.80
CA GLY A 324 22.51 1.58 2.21
C GLY A 324 22.28 3.05 1.88
N GLU A 325 23.32 3.89 1.85
CA GLU A 325 23.17 5.30 1.43
C GLU A 325 22.74 5.40 -0.04
N LEU A 326 23.36 4.59 -0.90
CA LEU A 326 23.02 4.51 -2.32
C LEU A 326 21.60 3.96 -2.49
N LEU A 327 21.30 2.84 -1.85
CA LEU A 327 19.99 2.17 -2.01
C LEU A 327 18.86 3.00 -1.38
N ALA A 328 19.08 3.77 -0.33
CA ALA A 328 18.09 4.68 0.25
C ALA A 328 17.61 5.79 -0.72
N GLN A 329 18.31 5.98 -1.85
CA GLN A 329 17.95 6.92 -2.90
C GLN A 329 16.86 6.41 -3.86
N GLY A 330 16.56 5.10 -3.86
CA GLY A 330 15.67 4.41 -4.80
C GLY A 330 16.38 3.94 -6.07
N SER A 331 15.82 2.92 -6.72
CA SER A 331 16.45 2.20 -7.86
C SER A 331 16.89 3.13 -8.98
N ARG A 332 16.03 4.10 -9.37
CA ARG A 332 16.34 5.06 -10.45
C ARG A 332 17.63 5.82 -10.18
N ARG A 333 17.73 6.46 -9.02
CA ARG A 333 18.88 7.32 -8.71
C ARG A 333 20.11 6.51 -8.37
N ALA A 334 19.93 5.36 -7.71
CA ALA A 334 21.02 4.43 -7.50
C ALA A 334 21.61 3.98 -8.85
N ALA A 335 20.77 3.70 -9.85
CA ALA A 335 21.20 3.35 -11.19
C ALA A 335 21.87 4.50 -11.95
N GLU A 336 21.38 5.74 -11.80
CA GLU A 336 22.03 6.93 -12.34
C GLU A 336 23.45 7.13 -11.75
N VAL A 337 23.65 6.81 -10.46
CA VAL A 337 24.97 6.89 -9.79
C VAL A 337 25.89 5.73 -10.20
N VAL A 338 25.39 4.49 -10.21
CA VAL A 338 26.19 3.31 -10.61
C VAL A 338 26.57 3.39 -12.09
N GLY A 339 25.72 3.99 -12.93
CA GLY A 339 25.99 4.15 -14.35
C GLY A 339 25.95 2.83 -15.11
N HIS A 340 26.84 2.67 -16.10
CA HIS A 340 26.99 1.43 -16.91
C HIS A 340 25.69 0.94 -17.56
N GLY A 341 24.78 1.86 -17.90
CA GLY A 341 23.47 1.53 -18.45
C GLY A 341 22.52 0.83 -17.47
N SER A 342 22.83 0.82 -16.17
CA SER A 342 22.06 0.08 -15.15
C SER A 342 20.62 0.56 -14.97
N ILE A 343 20.32 1.76 -15.44
CA ILE A 343 18.95 2.30 -15.49
C ILE A 343 18.03 1.46 -16.40
N ALA A 344 18.59 0.75 -17.40
CA ALA A 344 17.82 -0.06 -18.34
C ALA A 344 17.15 -1.29 -17.70
N TYR A 345 17.65 -1.73 -16.55
CA TYR A 345 17.09 -2.83 -15.78
C TYR A 345 16.78 -2.40 -14.33
N ALA A 346 16.51 -1.12 -14.10
CA ALA A 346 15.87 -0.62 -12.88
C ALA A 346 14.36 -0.47 -13.14
N PRO A 347 13.49 -1.44 -12.78
CA PRO A 347 12.09 -1.43 -13.19
C PRO A 347 11.29 -0.37 -12.41
N GLN A 348 11.12 0.79 -13.03
CA GLN A 348 10.43 1.95 -12.46
C GLN A 348 9.72 2.78 -13.53
N VAL A 349 8.72 3.55 -13.10
CA VAL A 349 8.15 4.62 -13.93
C VAL A 349 8.17 5.93 -13.13
N LYS A 350 8.68 7.01 -13.74
CA LYS A 350 8.84 8.35 -13.11
C LYS A 350 9.66 8.35 -11.81
N GLY A 351 10.49 7.34 -11.59
CA GLY A 351 11.35 7.14 -10.43
C GLY A 351 10.77 6.30 -9.30
N LEU A 352 9.54 5.79 -9.44
CA LEU A 352 8.89 4.94 -8.45
C LEU A 352 8.85 3.50 -8.97
N GLU A 353 9.25 2.55 -8.12
CA GLU A 353 9.42 1.13 -8.47
C GLU A 353 8.10 0.47 -8.91
N LEU A 354 8.17 -0.49 -9.83
CA LEU A 354 6.98 -1.19 -10.31
C LEU A 354 6.35 -2.09 -9.22
N PRO A 355 5.00 -2.14 -9.13
CA PRO A 355 4.30 -3.08 -8.25
C PRO A 355 4.32 -4.51 -8.80
N GLY A 356 3.76 -5.46 -8.06
CA GLY A 356 3.76 -6.90 -8.36
C GLY A 356 2.87 -7.32 -9.52
N TYR A 357 3.11 -6.79 -10.71
CA TYR A 357 2.39 -7.15 -11.92
C TYR A 357 3.37 -7.14 -13.09
N GLU A 358 3.43 -8.23 -13.86
CA GLU A 358 4.25 -8.29 -15.08
C GLU A 358 3.61 -7.43 -16.19
N PRO A 359 4.20 -6.27 -16.56
CA PRO A 359 3.61 -5.42 -17.58
C PRO A 359 3.64 -6.05 -18.98
N ARG A 360 4.60 -6.95 -19.28
CA ARG A 360 4.72 -7.59 -20.60
C ARG A 360 3.52 -8.48 -20.94
N THR A 361 2.88 -9.06 -19.94
CA THR A 361 1.71 -9.94 -20.08
C THR A 361 0.38 -9.21 -19.80
N LEU A 362 0.42 -7.98 -19.26
CA LEU A 362 -0.74 -7.18 -18.89
C LEU A 362 -0.71 -5.77 -19.53
N GLN A 363 -0.93 -5.68 -20.83
CA GLN A 363 -0.81 -4.41 -21.60
C GLN A 363 -1.66 -3.25 -21.05
N ALA A 364 -2.90 -3.52 -20.62
CA ALA A 364 -3.75 -2.49 -20.00
C ALA A 364 -3.19 -2.00 -18.65
N MET A 365 -2.58 -2.90 -17.87
CA MET A 365 -1.88 -2.54 -16.64
C MET A 365 -0.62 -1.74 -16.96
N ALA A 366 0.17 -2.17 -17.95
CA ALA A 366 1.37 -1.45 -18.39
C ALA A 366 1.05 0.01 -18.77
N LEU A 367 -0.02 0.25 -19.52
CA LEU A 367 -0.49 1.60 -19.82
C LEU A 367 -0.87 2.36 -18.55
N GLY A 368 -1.63 1.75 -17.64
CA GLY A 368 -2.00 2.36 -16.36
C GLY A 368 -0.79 2.78 -15.53
N LEU A 369 0.22 1.91 -15.43
CA LEU A 369 1.48 2.17 -14.74
C LEU A 369 2.27 3.31 -15.41
N ALA A 370 2.28 3.37 -16.75
CA ALA A 370 2.95 4.41 -17.51
C ALA A 370 2.33 5.81 -17.32
N VAL A 371 0.99 5.91 -17.26
CA VAL A 371 0.28 7.20 -17.27
C VAL A 371 -0.08 7.73 -15.87
N THR A 372 0.03 6.92 -14.82
CA THR A 372 -0.32 7.35 -13.46
C THR A 372 0.52 8.58 -13.03
N PRO A 373 -0.09 9.67 -12.50
CA PRO A 373 0.61 10.94 -12.27
C PRO A 373 1.82 10.84 -11.33
N ALA A 374 1.68 10.07 -10.24
CA ALA A 374 2.71 9.93 -9.21
C ALA A 374 3.78 8.87 -9.51
N GLY A 375 3.65 8.13 -10.62
CA GLY A 375 4.38 6.89 -10.86
C GLY A 375 3.47 5.66 -10.72
N PRO A 376 4.01 4.45 -10.90
CA PRO A 376 3.26 3.22 -11.07
C PRO A 376 2.69 2.77 -9.74
N THR A 377 1.38 2.92 -9.49
CA THR A 377 0.72 2.44 -8.26
C THR A 377 -0.40 1.44 -8.58
N THR A 378 -0.70 0.57 -7.63
CA THR A 378 -1.83 -0.39 -7.74
C THR A 378 -3.20 0.26 -7.53
N THR A 379 -3.22 1.52 -7.09
CA THR A 379 -4.45 2.28 -6.77
C THR A 379 -5.05 3.02 -7.97
N ALA A 380 -4.32 3.13 -9.08
CA ALA A 380 -4.85 3.59 -10.37
C ALA A 380 -5.56 2.41 -11.10
N PRO A 381 -6.62 2.65 -11.89
CA PRO A 381 -7.66 1.65 -12.09
C PRO A 381 -7.18 0.45 -12.93
N ALA A 382 -6.90 -0.66 -12.25
CA ALA A 382 -6.99 -2.00 -12.81
C ALA A 382 -8.46 -2.35 -13.10
N ARG A 383 -9.07 -1.66 -14.07
CA ARG A 383 -10.36 -2.07 -14.67
C ARG A 383 -10.07 -2.80 -15.98
N THR A 384 -9.64 -4.05 -15.88
CA THR A 384 -9.75 -4.97 -17.02
C THR A 384 -11.19 -5.51 -17.04
N ARG A 385 -12.07 -4.87 -17.82
CA ARG A 385 -13.27 -5.57 -18.29
C ARG A 385 -12.79 -6.64 -19.25
N ARG A 386 -12.79 -7.91 -18.82
CA ARG A 386 -12.72 -9.06 -19.73
C ARG A 386 -14.00 -9.05 -20.57
N THR A 387 -13.95 -8.47 -21.76
CA THR A 387 -14.83 -8.88 -22.86
C THR A 387 -14.04 -9.87 -23.69
N CYS A 388 -14.25 -11.17 -23.50
CA CYS A 388 -13.86 -12.14 -24.50
C CYS A 388 -14.81 -11.99 -25.70
N PRO A 389 -14.31 -11.75 -26.92
CA PRO A 389 -15.12 -11.87 -28.12
C PRO A 389 -15.15 -13.35 -28.56
N GLY A 390 -16.35 -13.88 -28.79
CA GLY A 390 -16.55 -15.10 -29.58
C GLY A 390 -16.97 -16.34 -28.80
N THR A 391 -18.28 -16.49 -28.61
CA THR A 391 -19.02 -17.73 -28.90
C THR A 391 -20.48 -17.37 -29.16
N THR A 392 -20.77 -17.07 -30.42
CA THR A 392 -22.14 -17.06 -30.96
C THR A 392 -22.61 -18.49 -31.19
N THR A 393 -23.60 -18.92 -30.41
CA THR A 393 -24.64 -19.88 -30.80
C THR A 393 -25.92 -19.39 -30.11
N GLY A 394 -26.82 -18.66 -30.79
CA GLY A 394 -28.06 -19.21 -31.38
C GLY A 394 -28.91 -19.90 -30.31
N SER A 395 -30.09 -19.46 -29.87
CA SER A 395 -31.26 -19.04 -30.63
C SER A 395 -32.34 -18.60 -29.62
N ALA A 396 -32.98 -17.45 -29.84
CA ALA A 396 -34.36 -17.22 -29.39
C ALA A 396 -34.95 -16.05 -30.21
N ALA A 397 -35.86 -16.42 -31.12
CA ALA A 397 -36.46 -15.57 -32.13
C ALA A 397 -37.28 -14.41 -31.56
N ALA A 398 -37.11 -13.22 -32.13
CA ALA A 398 -37.97 -12.07 -31.95
C ALA A 398 -39.24 -12.20 -32.83
N ARG A 399 -40.42 -11.99 -32.23
CA ARG A 399 -41.70 -11.80 -32.94
C ARG A 399 -41.76 -10.39 -33.54
N PRO A 400 -42.27 -10.18 -34.77
CA PRO A 400 -42.41 -8.84 -35.35
C PRO A 400 -43.70 -8.17 -34.87
N ARG A 401 -43.60 -6.87 -34.54
CA ARG A 401 -44.75 -5.96 -34.32
C ARG A 401 -45.24 -5.43 -35.67
N SER A 402 -46.56 -5.48 -35.89
CA SER A 402 -47.23 -4.91 -37.08
C SER A 402 -47.44 -3.39 -36.95
N PRO A 403 -47.56 -2.64 -38.06
CA PRO A 403 -47.83 -1.22 -38.04
C PRO A 403 -49.35 -0.93 -38.08
N ARG A 404 -49.78 0.04 -37.26
CA ARG A 404 -51.15 0.59 -37.27
C ARG A 404 -51.40 1.40 -38.54
N ARG A 405 -52.54 1.15 -39.21
CA ARG A 405 -53.16 2.05 -40.19
C ARG A 405 -54.33 2.80 -39.57
N SER A 406 -54.44 4.06 -39.97
CA SER A 406 -55.46 5.06 -39.65
C SER A 406 -56.84 4.76 -40.24
N ALA A 407 -57.90 5.17 -39.54
CA ALA A 407 -58.83 6.25 -39.95
C ALA A 407 -60.25 6.02 -39.42
N ARG A 408 -60.79 7.08 -38.80
CA ARG A 408 -62.17 7.25 -38.34
C ARG A 408 -63.13 7.40 -39.53
N ARG A 409 -64.37 6.89 -39.39
CA ARG A 409 -65.65 7.61 -39.60
C ARG A 409 -66.83 6.65 -39.36
N THR A 410 -67.59 6.85 -38.27
CA THR A 410 -68.97 7.39 -38.22
C THR A 410 -70.04 6.51 -38.87
N GLY A 411 -71.05 6.09 -38.10
CA GLY A 411 -72.33 5.65 -38.65
C GLY A 411 -73.13 4.74 -37.74
N ARG A 412 -74.15 5.31 -37.08
CA ARG A 412 -75.22 4.65 -36.32
C ARG A 412 -75.87 3.48 -37.08
N ARG A 413 -76.08 2.35 -36.41
CA ARG A 413 -77.36 1.96 -35.79
C ARG A 413 -77.12 0.82 -34.80
#